data_AF-A0A166Z8G2-F1
#
_entry.id   AF-A0A166Z8G2-F1
#
_cell.length_a   1.000
_cell.length_b   1.000
_cell.length_c   1.000
_cell.angle_alpha   90.00
_cell.angle_beta   90.00
_cell.angle_gamma   90.00
#
_symmetry.space_group_name_H-M   'P 1'
#
loop_
_entity.id
_entity.type
_entity.pdbx_description
1 polymer ?
#
loop_
_entity_poly.entity_id
_entity_poly.type
_entity_poly.pdbx_seq_one_letter_code
_entity_poly.pdbx_strand_id
1 'polypeptide(L)'
;MNKKFKDAFNFEMNVAKEYYATRHFALCFKRLERAHILGQKYVIPHTLSHWWMLKVGLKTANKREVIGQCIRIVASILFSKLWVPIGNTGGSNVSAMKKMPIPDDLKALLKD
;
A
#
# COMPACT_ATOMS: atom_id res chain seq x y z
N MET A 1 -11.36 -6.51 -9.80
CA MET A 1 -10.43 -7.28 -8.94
C MET A 1 -10.98 -8.68 -8.76
N ASN A 2 -10.18 -9.71 -9.05
CA ASN A 2 -10.58 -11.12 -8.82
C ASN A 2 -10.82 -11.34 -7.32
N LYS A 3 -11.75 -12.24 -6.97
CA LYS A 3 -12.13 -12.57 -5.59
C LYS A 3 -10.92 -12.88 -4.70
N LYS A 4 -9.97 -13.72 -5.16
CA LYS A 4 -8.76 -14.08 -4.38
C LYS A 4 -7.94 -12.84 -3.99
N PHE A 5 -7.72 -11.93 -4.94
CA PHE A 5 -7.03 -10.66 -4.70
C PHE A 5 -7.78 -9.76 -3.74
N LYS A 6 -9.10 -9.68 -3.88
CA LYS A 6 -9.96 -8.88 -3.01
C LYS A 6 -9.88 -9.40 -1.57
N ASP A 7 -9.94 -10.70 -1.38
CA ASP A 7 -9.91 -11.33 -0.07
C ASP A 7 -8.53 -11.14 0.60
N ALA A 8 -7.43 -11.35 -0.15
CA ALA A 8 -6.08 -11.09 0.35
C ALA A 8 -5.85 -9.61 0.69
N PHE A 9 -6.31 -8.68 -0.17
CA PHE A 9 -6.23 -7.25 0.09
C PHE A 9 -6.99 -6.87 1.37
N ASN A 10 -8.22 -7.36 1.51
CA ASN A 10 -9.05 -7.09 2.68
C ASN A 10 -8.42 -7.67 3.96
N PHE A 11 -7.82 -8.85 3.88
CA PHE A 11 -7.08 -9.44 4.99
C PHE A 11 -5.90 -8.56 5.44
N GLU A 12 -5.04 -8.14 4.51
CA GLU A 12 -3.92 -7.23 4.80
C GLU A 12 -4.42 -5.90 5.40
N MET A 13 -5.49 -5.33 4.84
CA MET A 13 -6.10 -4.09 5.34
C MET A 13 -6.71 -4.24 6.74
N ASN A 14 -7.36 -5.36 7.06
CA ASN A 14 -7.95 -5.59 8.37
C ASN A 14 -6.88 -5.73 9.45
N VAL A 15 -5.85 -6.54 9.19
CA VAL A 15 -4.71 -6.68 10.10
C VAL A 15 -3.96 -5.34 10.27
N ALA A 16 -3.82 -4.56 9.19
CA ALA A 16 -3.24 -3.22 9.28
C ALA A 16 -4.05 -2.28 10.21
N LYS A 17 -5.38 -2.32 10.13
CA LYS A 17 -6.28 -1.51 10.98
C LYS A 17 -6.20 -1.93 12.45
N GLU A 18 -6.07 -3.23 12.73
CA GLU A 18 -5.87 -3.75 14.08
C GLU A 18 -4.54 -3.24 14.68
N TYR A 19 -3.45 -3.34 13.94
CA TYR A 19 -2.15 -2.77 14.37
C TYR A 19 -2.19 -1.25 14.50
N TYR A 20 -2.96 -0.56 13.67
CA TYR A 20 -3.15 0.88 13.80
C TYR A 20 -3.90 1.24 15.09
N ALA A 21 -4.98 0.52 15.41
CA ALA A 21 -5.78 0.73 16.62
C ALA A 21 -4.98 0.48 17.90
N THR A 22 -4.11 -0.53 17.87
CA THR A 22 -3.21 -0.90 18.98
C THR A 22 -1.87 -0.13 18.96
N ARG A 23 -1.72 0.86 18.07
CA ARG A 23 -0.53 1.74 17.94
C ARG A 23 0.77 1.03 17.58
N HIS A 24 0.71 -0.20 17.06
CA HIS A 24 1.86 -0.92 16.49
C HIS A 24 2.16 -0.44 15.07
N PHE A 25 2.55 0.83 14.92
CA PHE A 25 2.64 1.50 13.63
C PHE A 25 3.64 0.88 12.64
N ALA A 26 4.77 0.33 13.12
CA ALA A 26 5.73 -0.36 12.26
C ALA A 26 5.13 -1.63 11.64
N LEU A 27 4.38 -2.42 12.43
CA LEU A 27 3.69 -3.61 11.95
C LEU A 27 2.52 -3.23 11.04
N CYS A 28 1.76 -2.20 11.41
CA CYS A 28 0.71 -1.62 10.55
C CYS A 28 1.27 -1.27 9.17
N PHE A 29 2.39 -0.53 9.11
CA PHE A 29 2.99 -0.12 7.85
C PHE A 29 3.40 -1.33 7.00
N LYS A 30 4.03 -2.36 7.57
CA LYS A 30 4.36 -3.59 6.85
C LYS A 30 3.14 -4.29 6.21
N ARG A 31 1.99 -4.29 6.88
CA ARG A 31 0.73 -4.82 6.33
C ARG A 31 0.18 -3.93 5.22
N LEU A 32 0.32 -2.60 5.35
CA LEU A 32 -0.04 -1.66 4.30
C LEU A 32 0.84 -1.78 3.05
N GLU A 33 2.13 -2.07 3.19
CA GLU A 33 3.02 -2.33 2.04
C GLU A 33 2.52 -3.51 1.20
N ARG A 34 2.05 -4.57 1.88
CA ARG A 34 1.49 -5.76 1.24
C ARG A 34 0.12 -5.49 0.61
N ALA A 35 -0.75 -4.78 1.32
CA ALA A 35 -2.04 -4.32 0.78
C ALA A 35 -1.83 -3.43 -0.46
N HIS A 36 -0.83 -2.55 -0.42
CA HIS A 36 -0.44 -1.71 -1.55
C HIS A 36 -0.05 -2.59 -2.74
N ILE A 37 0.87 -3.55 -2.59
CA ILE A 37 1.29 -4.49 -3.65
C ILE A 37 0.08 -5.20 -4.27
N LEU A 38 -0.82 -5.74 -3.46
CA LEU A 38 -2.05 -6.42 -3.92
C LEU A 38 -3.02 -5.47 -4.64
N GLY A 39 -3.08 -4.22 -4.18
CA GLY A 39 -3.93 -3.18 -4.74
C GLY A 39 -3.34 -2.47 -5.94
N GLN A 40 -2.06 -2.68 -6.30
CA GLN A 40 -1.35 -1.88 -7.30
C GLN A 40 -2.04 -1.81 -8.66
N LYS A 41 -2.76 -2.86 -9.07
CA LYS A 41 -3.52 -2.96 -10.34
C LYS A 41 -4.95 -2.41 -10.25
N TYR A 42 -5.34 -1.77 -9.13
CA TYR A 42 -6.70 -1.26 -8.93
C TYR A 42 -6.67 0.10 -8.22
N VAL A 43 -7.14 1.15 -8.91
CA VAL A 43 -7.07 2.55 -8.45
C VAL A 43 -7.60 2.76 -7.04
N ILE A 44 -8.77 2.17 -6.73
CA ILE A 44 -9.41 2.31 -5.41
C ILE A 44 -8.57 1.61 -4.32
N PRO A 45 -8.27 0.29 -4.38
CA PRO A 45 -7.36 -0.37 -3.44
C PRO A 45 -5.99 0.31 -3.28
N HIS A 46 -5.40 0.76 -4.38
CA HIS A 46 -4.11 1.44 -4.39
C HIS A 46 -4.17 2.78 -3.63
N THR A 47 -5.13 3.63 -3.96
CA THR A 47 -5.33 4.94 -3.30
C THR A 47 -5.70 4.75 -1.82
N LEU A 48 -6.50 3.73 -1.50
CA LEU A 48 -6.85 3.40 -0.12
C LEU A 48 -5.63 2.99 0.70
N SER A 49 -4.68 2.26 0.11
CA SER A 49 -3.43 1.89 0.77
C SER A 49 -2.59 3.12 1.09
N HIS A 50 -2.44 4.05 0.14
CA HIS A 50 -1.76 5.32 0.36
C HIS A 50 -2.43 6.19 1.43
N TRP A 51 -3.77 6.23 1.44
CA TRP A 51 -4.53 6.92 2.49
C TRP A 51 -4.24 6.38 3.89
N TRP A 52 -4.12 5.07 4.06
CA TRP A 52 -3.77 4.48 5.35
C TRP A 52 -2.29 4.67 5.70
N MET A 53 -1.38 4.63 4.72
CA MET A 53 0.03 4.98 4.95
C MET A 53 0.18 6.43 5.42
N LEU A 54 -0.60 7.36 4.83
CA LEU A 54 -0.69 8.75 5.28
C LEU A 54 -1.14 8.85 6.74
N LYS A 55 -2.19 8.10 7.13
CA LYS A 55 -2.63 8.05 8.53
C LYS A 55 -1.52 7.60 9.48
N VAL A 56 -0.73 6.59 9.10
CA VAL A 56 0.44 6.17 9.89
C VAL A 56 1.49 7.27 9.97
N GLY A 57 1.79 7.94 8.85
CA GLY A 57 2.70 9.09 8.82
C GLY A 57 2.27 10.21 9.76
N LEU A 58 0.97 10.57 9.76
CA LEU A 58 0.39 11.55 10.68
C LEU A 58 0.52 11.11 12.15
N LYS A 59 0.21 9.86 12.46
CA LYS A 59 0.29 9.34 13.85
C LYS A 59 1.71 9.22 14.39
N THR A 60 2.70 9.00 13.51
CA THR A 60 4.11 8.87 13.87
C THR A 60 4.88 10.18 13.73
N ALA A 61 4.21 11.29 13.38
CA ALA A 61 4.82 12.58 13.07
C ALA A 61 5.92 12.51 11.98
N ASN A 62 5.84 11.51 11.09
CA ASN A 62 6.79 11.32 10.01
C ASN A 62 6.44 12.24 8.83
N LYS A 63 7.00 13.46 8.85
CA LYS A 63 6.74 14.49 7.83
C LYS A 63 7.08 14.04 6.41
N ARG A 64 8.15 13.27 6.24
CA ARG A 64 8.56 12.73 4.93
C ARG A 64 7.47 11.81 4.37
N GLU A 65 6.93 10.94 5.21
CA GLU A 65 5.85 10.03 4.84
C GLU A 65 4.56 10.79 4.52
N VAL A 66 4.20 11.77 5.34
CA VAL A 66 3.01 12.62 5.11
C VAL A 66 3.08 13.29 3.74
N ILE A 67 4.17 13.99 3.43
CA ILE A 67 4.33 14.70 2.15
C ILE A 67 4.32 13.70 0.98
N GLY A 68 5.08 12.60 1.11
CA GLY A 68 5.18 11.58 0.07
C GLY A 68 3.84 10.94 -0.25
N GLN A 69 3.03 10.63 0.76
CA GLN A 69 1.72 10.02 0.56
C GLN A 69 0.69 11.01 -0.01
N CYS A 70 0.72 12.29 0.37
CA CYS A 70 -0.14 13.31 -0.26
C CYS A 70 0.11 13.39 -1.77
N ILE A 71 1.38 13.45 -2.18
CA ILE A 71 1.76 13.47 -3.61
C ILE A 71 1.28 12.19 -4.31
N ARG A 72 1.50 11.02 -3.69
CA ARG A 72 1.11 9.72 -4.25
C ARG A 72 -0.40 9.53 -4.38
N ILE A 73 -1.20 10.06 -3.46
CA ILE A 73 -2.66 10.04 -3.54
C ILE A 73 -3.14 10.90 -4.71
N VAL A 74 -2.61 12.12 -4.86
CA VAL A 74 -2.95 12.98 -6.00
C VAL A 74 -2.54 12.29 -7.31
N ALA A 75 -1.34 11.72 -7.36
CA ALA A 75 -0.85 10.99 -8.53
C ALA A 75 -1.68 9.74 -8.84
N SER A 76 -2.11 8.96 -7.85
CA SER A 76 -2.90 7.74 -8.07
C SER A 76 -4.28 8.03 -8.64
N ILE A 77 -4.87 9.17 -8.29
CA ILE A 77 -6.17 9.62 -8.81
C ILE A 77 -6.01 10.15 -10.24
N LEU A 78 -5.06 11.06 -10.47
CA LEU A 78 -4.87 11.75 -11.75
C LEU A 78 -4.29 10.83 -12.84
N PHE A 79 -3.32 9.99 -12.46
CA PHE A 79 -2.63 9.06 -13.36
C PHE A 79 -3.10 7.62 -13.14
N SER A 80 -4.37 7.43 -12.81
CA SER A 80 -5.02 6.13 -12.53
C SER A 80 -4.83 5.05 -13.60
N LYS A 81 -4.32 5.39 -14.79
CA LYS A 81 -3.96 4.48 -15.89
C LYS A 81 -2.46 4.20 -16.04
N LEU A 82 -1.56 4.94 -15.37
CA LEU A 82 -0.13 4.64 -15.30
C LEU A 82 0.11 3.66 -14.13
N TRP A 83 0.29 2.39 -14.47
CA TRP A 83 0.54 1.36 -13.47
C TRP A 83 1.98 1.43 -12.95
N VAL A 84 2.08 1.59 -11.63
CA VAL A 84 3.33 1.53 -10.88
C VAL A 84 3.92 0.10 -10.96
N PRO A 85 5.26 -0.08 -10.99
CA PRO A 85 5.83 -1.42 -11.10
C PRO A 85 5.41 -2.34 -9.97
N ILE A 86 4.96 -3.54 -10.33
CA ILE A 86 4.49 -4.55 -9.36
C ILE A 86 5.60 -4.84 -8.34
N GLY A 87 5.22 -4.93 -7.07
CA GLY A 87 6.10 -5.20 -5.94
C GLY A 87 6.58 -3.95 -5.19
N ASN A 88 6.36 -2.74 -5.73
CA ASN A 88 6.65 -1.51 -4.99
C ASN A 88 5.85 -1.45 -3.68
N THR A 89 6.51 -1.14 -2.57
CA THR A 89 5.86 -1.15 -1.25
C THR A 89 5.09 0.13 -0.93
N GLY A 90 5.23 1.19 -1.73
CA GLY A 90 4.41 2.40 -1.63
C GLY A 90 4.91 3.47 -0.64
N GLY A 91 5.89 3.15 0.20
CA GLY A 91 6.47 4.09 1.17
C GLY A 91 7.19 5.30 0.53
N SER A 92 7.28 6.42 1.25
CA SER A 92 7.98 7.62 0.79
C SER A 92 9.52 7.49 0.79
N ASN A 93 10.04 6.42 1.39
CA ASN A 93 11.45 6.07 1.42
C ASN A 93 11.94 5.36 0.14
N VAL A 94 11.02 4.95 -0.75
CA VAL A 94 11.35 4.31 -2.03
C VAL A 94 10.83 5.13 -3.21
N SER A 95 11.54 5.10 -4.34
CA SER A 95 11.07 5.70 -5.59
C SER A 95 9.75 5.05 -6.03
N ALA A 96 8.83 5.84 -6.55
CA ALA A 96 7.56 5.34 -7.10
C ALA A 96 7.78 4.35 -8.25
N MET A 97 8.81 4.54 -9.07
CA MET A 97 9.10 3.67 -10.23
C MET A 97 10.08 2.53 -9.91
N LYS A 98 10.41 2.31 -8.63
CA LYS A 98 11.30 1.21 -8.24
C LYS A 98 10.58 -0.14 -8.34
N LYS A 99 11.08 -1.03 -9.20
CA LYS A 99 10.73 -2.46 -9.18
C LYS A 99 11.33 -3.09 -7.92
N MET A 100 10.53 -3.90 -7.21
CA MET A 100 10.93 -4.55 -5.97
C MET A 100 10.45 -6.00 -5.97
N PRO A 101 11.16 -6.91 -5.28
CA PRO A 101 10.71 -8.29 -5.13
C PRO A 101 9.33 -8.35 -4.47
N ILE A 102 8.44 -9.15 -5.05
CA ILE A 102 7.15 -9.48 -4.46
C ILE A 102 7.39 -10.49 -3.32
N PRO A 103 6.78 -10.35 -2.14
CA PRO A 103 6.82 -11.38 -1.10
C PRO A 103 6.36 -12.74 -1.63
N ASP A 104 7.03 -13.84 -1.27
CA ASP A 104 6.80 -15.16 -1.88
C ASP A 104 5.36 -15.67 -1.69
N ASP A 105 4.76 -15.37 -0.55
CA ASP A 105 3.37 -15.72 -0.24
C ASP A 105 2.37 -14.92 -1.10
N LEU A 106 2.74 -13.72 -1.55
CA LEU A 106 1.95 -12.93 -2.51
C LEU A 106 2.21 -13.33 -3.96
N LYS A 107 3.39 -13.87 -4.30
CA LYS A 107 3.70 -14.35 -5.66
C LYS A 107 2.71 -15.42 -6.10
N ALA A 108 2.31 -16.33 -5.20
CA ALA A 108 1.32 -17.36 -5.50
C ALA A 108 -0.05 -16.78 -5.91
N LEU A 109 -0.41 -15.62 -5.37
CA LEU A 109 -1.65 -14.92 -5.71
C LEU A 109 -1.53 -14.07 -6.98
N LEU A 110 -0.31 -13.61 -7.29
CA LEU A 110 -0.01 -12.69 -8.42
C LEU A 110 0.31 -13.39 -9.75
N LYS A 111 0.37 -14.73 -9.77
CA LYS A 111 0.68 -15.56 -10.95
C LYS A 111 -0.49 -15.86 -11.89
N ASP A 112 -1.72 -15.47 -11.54
CA ASP A 112 -2.93 -15.63 -12.36
C ASP A 112 -3.36 -14.29 -13.01
#